data_AF-A0A9D7H2W1-F1
#
_entry.id   AF-A0A9D7H2W1-F1
#
_cell.length_a   1.000
_cell.length_b   1.000
_cell.length_c   1.000
_cell.angle_alpha   90.00
_cell.angle_beta   90.00
_cell.angle_gamma   90.00
#
_symmetry.space_group_name_H-M   'P 1'
#
loop_
_entity.id
_entity.type
_entity.pdbx_description
1 polymer ?
#
loop_
_entity_poly.entity_id
_entity_poly.type
_entity_poly.pdbx_seq_one_letter_code
_entity_poly.pdbx_strand_id
1 'polypeptide(L)'
;MNRPIALLAAAPLAVITLTLAACGSSARDPNAAGRLPDGGAAATSDFVPSEAGPASADGGVCPNVDVLFVVDNSGSMADKQARLAQSFPGFAAALQKRLPAAKSVHVGVVSTSAYYAGAPQECLIRKTEGPASSASQCLPAGAFLTTGESDFASRFACVAKVGAGGDDDETPMKSLLGALSDKTNAPSGCNAGFSRRDALLIVVLITDEDDVRESDCDPTTFSGTCGSGGDPDAWAQTVIAHKGGHKENVLVLSLVSKKSGDCSNVIGANVSAFTHRFGQNGFVGDVCSATYDKFFEDALPLFDQACTTFVPPPK
;
A
#
# COMPACT_ATOMS: atom_id res chain seq x y z
N MET A 1 66.56 24.90 -11.81
CA MET A 1 66.15 23.52 -12.17
C MET A 1 64.68 23.54 -12.54
N ASN A 2 64.40 23.38 -13.83
CA ASN A 2 63.06 23.47 -14.44
C ASN A 2 62.16 22.31 -14.00
N ARG A 3 60.89 22.61 -13.69
CA ARG A 3 59.82 21.60 -13.60
C ARG A 3 59.13 21.52 -14.97
N PRO A 4 58.88 20.33 -15.54
CA PRO A 4 58.23 20.21 -16.83
C PRO A 4 56.71 20.36 -16.71
N ILE A 5 56.13 21.03 -17.70
CA ILE A 5 54.70 21.20 -17.93
C ILE A 5 54.17 19.91 -18.57
N ALA A 6 53.16 19.29 -17.96
CA ALA A 6 52.48 18.13 -18.54
C ALA A 6 51.35 18.60 -19.47
N LEU A 7 51.43 18.18 -20.73
CA LEU A 7 50.50 18.41 -21.83
C LEU A 7 49.19 17.64 -21.58
N LEU A 8 48.04 18.31 -21.57
CA LEU A 8 46.73 17.66 -21.66
C LEU A 8 46.50 17.21 -23.12
N ALA A 9 46.35 15.91 -23.33
CA ALA A 9 45.87 15.34 -24.59
C ALA A 9 44.34 15.37 -24.61
N ALA A 10 43.74 16.07 -25.59
CA ALA A 10 42.32 16.04 -25.85
C ALA A 10 41.95 14.76 -26.63
N ALA A 11 41.03 13.97 -26.10
CA ALA A 11 40.45 12.81 -26.78
C ALA A 11 39.26 13.25 -27.67
N PRO A 12 39.07 12.68 -28.87
CA PRO A 12 37.97 13.07 -29.75
C PRO A 12 36.63 12.45 -29.32
N LEU A 13 35.59 13.27 -29.41
CA LEU A 13 34.19 12.95 -29.13
C LEU A 13 33.64 12.06 -30.27
N ALA A 14 33.32 10.81 -29.97
CA ALA A 14 32.65 9.90 -30.91
C ALA A 14 31.13 10.14 -30.89
N VAL A 15 30.60 10.68 -31.99
CA VAL A 15 29.15 10.82 -32.21
C VAL A 15 28.61 9.47 -32.70
N ILE A 16 27.86 8.76 -31.86
CA ILE A 16 27.13 7.55 -32.24
C ILE A 16 25.76 7.98 -32.75
N THR A 17 25.59 7.98 -34.07
CA THR A 17 24.28 8.09 -34.72
C THR A 17 23.51 6.78 -34.58
N LEU A 18 22.49 6.77 -33.73
CA LEU A 18 21.54 5.65 -33.59
C LEU A 18 20.53 5.72 -34.75
N THR A 19 20.60 4.76 -35.66
CA THR A 19 19.63 4.58 -36.75
C THR A 19 18.33 3.97 -36.22
N LEU A 20 17.21 4.70 -36.36
CA LEU A 20 15.86 4.17 -36.14
C LEU A 20 15.54 3.12 -37.22
N ALA A 21 15.42 1.85 -36.83
CA ALA A 21 14.82 0.81 -37.64
C ALA A 21 13.29 0.88 -37.49
N ALA A 22 12.61 1.39 -38.51
CA ALA A 22 11.15 1.31 -38.64
C ALA A 22 10.76 -0.10 -39.08
N CYS A 23 10.08 -0.86 -38.23
CA CYS A 23 9.40 -2.09 -38.66
C CYS A 23 8.03 -1.73 -39.27
N GLY A 24 7.87 -2.09 -40.54
CA GLY A 24 6.75 -1.75 -41.39
C GLY A 24 5.44 -2.46 -41.03
N SER A 25 4.36 -1.77 -41.36
CA SER A 25 2.97 -2.22 -41.25
C SER A 25 2.68 -3.31 -42.28
N SER A 26 2.26 -4.50 -41.82
CA SER A 26 1.60 -5.48 -42.72
C SER A 26 0.11 -5.19 -42.80
N ALA A 27 -0.37 -5.23 -44.04
CA ALA A 27 -1.69 -4.83 -44.50
C ALA A 27 -2.84 -5.66 -43.88
N ARG A 28 -3.97 -4.98 -43.65
CA ARG A 28 -5.25 -5.58 -43.27
C ARG A 28 -5.98 -6.06 -44.52
N ASP A 29 -6.50 -7.28 -44.45
CA ASP A 29 -7.34 -7.92 -45.47
C ASP A 29 -8.83 -7.53 -45.23
N PRO A 30 -9.56 -6.92 -46.20
CA PRO A 30 -10.85 -6.27 -45.92
C PRO A 30 -12.10 -7.14 -46.21
N ASN A 31 -12.02 -8.48 -46.21
CA ASN A 31 -13.20 -9.32 -46.51
C ASN A 31 -13.29 -10.62 -45.70
N ALA A 32 -13.46 -10.50 -44.39
CA ALA A 32 -13.98 -11.59 -43.55
C ALA A 32 -15.28 -11.15 -42.88
N ALA A 33 -16.38 -11.23 -43.63
CA ALA A 33 -17.73 -11.05 -43.13
C ALA A 33 -18.16 -12.30 -42.33
N GLY A 34 -18.12 -12.21 -41.00
CA GLY A 34 -18.64 -13.20 -40.07
C GLY A 34 -19.61 -12.55 -39.08
N ARG A 35 -20.89 -12.78 -39.31
CA ARG A 35 -22.07 -12.25 -38.62
C ARG A 35 -22.09 -12.62 -37.12
N LEU A 36 -22.28 -11.63 -36.24
CA LEU A 36 -22.74 -11.81 -34.85
C LEU A 36 -23.86 -10.79 -34.54
N PRO A 37 -24.88 -11.14 -33.73
CA PRO A 37 -26.10 -10.36 -33.60
C PRO A 37 -26.00 -9.25 -32.55
N ASP A 38 -26.74 -8.17 -32.82
CA ASP A 38 -27.02 -7.07 -31.90
C ASP A 38 -27.77 -7.54 -30.63
N GLY A 39 -27.39 -6.96 -29.49
CA GLY A 39 -28.09 -7.10 -28.22
C GLY A 39 -27.48 -6.19 -27.16
N GLY A 40 -28.10 -5.03 -26.95
CA GLY A 40 -27.64 -4.04 -25.97
C GLY A 40 -28.05 -4.35 -24.54
N ALA A 41 -27.30 -3.79 -23.60
CA ALA A 41 -27.74 -3.09 -22.39
C ALA A 41 -26.55 -2.95 -21.44
N ALA A 42 -26.28 -1.71 -21.04
CA ALA A 42 -25.36 -1.41 -19.95
C ALA A 42 -25.90 -2.04 -18.66
N ALA A 43 -25.17 -3.00 -18.11
CA ALA A 43 -25.47 -3.57 -16.80
C ALA A 43 -24.82 -2.70 -15.72
N THR A 44 -25.64 -1.96 -14.99
CA THR A 44 -25.32 -1.46 -13.66
C THR A 44 -25.05 -2.66 -12.75
N SER A 45 -23.86 -2.75 -12.16
CA SER A 45 -23.54 -3.79 -11.19
C SER A 45 -24.27 -3.46 -9.87
N ASP A 46 -25.50 -3.93 -9.76
CA ASP A 46 -26.24 -3.90 -8.52
C ASP A 46 -25.56 -4.83 -7.50
N PHE A 47 -25.14 -4.23 -6.40
CA PHE A 47 -24.68 -4.90 -5.19
C PHE A 47 -25.81 -5.77 -4.65
N VAL A 48 -25.70 -7.09 -4.81
CA VAL A 48 -26.55 -8.07 -4.13
C VAL A 48 -25.78 -8.60 -2.92
N PRO A 49 -26.24 -8.37 -1.68
CA PRO A 49 -25.64 -8.99 -0.51
C PRO A 49 -25.82 -10.51 -0.62
N SER A 50 -24.71 -11.24 -0.74
CA SER A 50 -24.72 -12.70 -0.63
C SER A 50 -25.02 -13.07 0.82
N GLU A 51 -25.88 -14.06 1.02
CA GLU A 51 -26.32 -14.52 2.33
C GLU A 51 -25.14 -14.83 3.25
N ALA A 52 -25.17 -14.23 4.44
CA ALA A 52 -24.17 -14.37 5.47
C ALA A 52 -24.04 -15.85 5.87
N GLY A 53 -22.80 -16.34 5.89
CA GLY A 53 -22.46 -17.61 6.54
C GLY A 53 -22.84 -17.60 8.03
N PRO A 54 -22.76 -18.75 8.72
CA PRO A 54 -23.21 -18.86 10.10
C PRO A 54 -22.48 -17.83 10.98
N ALA A 55 -23.26 -16.90 11.54
CA ALA A 55 -22.77 -15.85 12.42
C ALA A 55 -22.10 -16.46 13.66
N SER A 56 -20.93 -15.93 14.02
CA SER A 56 -20.25 -16.26 15.27
C SER A 56 -21.18 -16.03 16.47
N ALA A 57 -21.18 -16.98 17.41
CA ALA A 57 -22.06 -17.01 18.58
C ALA A 57 -21.89 -15.83 19.57
N ASP A 58 -20.90 -14.96 19.34
CA ASP A 58 -20.60 -13.76 20.14
C ASP A 58 -21.11 -12.44 19.50
N GLY A 59 -21.98 -12.51 18.47
CA GLY A 59 -22.69 -11.33 17.97
C GLY A 59 -21.86 -10.37 17.11
N GLY A 60 -20.97 -10.90 16.25
CA GLY A 60 -20.40 -10.14 15.12
C GLY A 60 -19.50 -8.96 15.45
N VAL A 61 -18.90 -8.91 16.65
CA VAL A 61 -17.99 -7.83 17.06
C VAL A 61 -16.54 -8.31 17.03
N CYS A 62 -15.68 -7.65 16.26
CA CYS A 62 -14.23 -7.80 16.43
C CYS A 62 -13.83 -7.29 17.82
N PRO A 63 -13.25 -8.12 18.70
CA PRO A 63 -12.81 -7.64 20.00
C PRO A 63 -11.61 -6.69 19.87
N ASN A 64 -10.73 -6.93 18.91
CA ASN A 64 -9.50 -6.17 18.69
C ASN A 64 -9.36 -5.86 17.19
N VAL A 65 -8.74 -4.73 16.84
CA VAL A 65 -8.49 -4.33 15.44
C VAL A 65 -7.08 -3.76 15.32
N ASP A 66 -6.32 -4.20 14.33
CA ASP A 66 -5.03 -3.62 13.96
C ASP A 66 -5.14 -3.01 12.58
N VAL A 67 -4.82 -1.72 12.45
CA VAL A 67 -4.78 -1.02 11.17
C VAL A 67 -3.32 -0.73 10.83
N LEU A 68 -2.86 -1.25 9.70
CA LEU A 68 -1.53 -0.99 9.17
C LEU A 68 -1.63 -0.14 7.90
N PHE A 69 -1.11 1.07 7.96
CA PHE A 69 -0.88 1.92 6.80
C PHE A 69 0.49 1.62 6.21
N VAL A 70 0.53 1.34 4.91
CA VAL A 70 1.75 1.30 4.12
C VAL A 70 1.66 2.47 3.16
N VAL A 71 2.43 3.52 3.46
CA VAL A 71 2.36 4.79 2.73
C VAL A 71 3.61 4.97 1.92
N ASP A 72 3.43 5.11 0.62
CA ASP A 72 4.51 5.38 -0.29
C ASP A 72 5.15 6.73 -0.02
N ASN A 73 6.46 6.67 0.20
CA ASN A 73 7.29 7.80 0.55
C ASN A 73 8.16 8.28 -0.60
N SER A 74 8.00 7.78 -1.83
CA SER A 74 8.74 8.24 -3.01
C SER A 74 8.44 9.70 -3.36
N GLY A 75 9.26 10.28 -4.25
CA GLY A 75 9.13 11.70 -4.63
C GLY A 75 7.82 12.04 -5.35
N SER A 76 7.28 11.11 -6.14
CA SER A 76 6.02 11.25 -6.89
C SER A 76 4.80 11.40 -5.97
N MET A 77 4.91 10.93 -4.73
CA MET A 77 3.84 10.92 -3.74
C MET A 77 3.63 12.26 -3.02
N ALA A 78 4.42 13.30 -3.27
CA ALA A 78 4.36 14.56 -2.53
C ALA A 78 2.96 15.21 -2.53
N ASP A 79 2.32 15.35 -3.69
CA ASP A 79 0.98 15.93 -3.78
C ASP A 79 -0.11 14.95 -3.31
N LYS A 80 0.09 13.65 -3.49
CA LYS A 80 -0.83 12.59 -3.02
C LYS A 80 -0.85 12.53 -1.49
N GLN A 81 0.30 12.65 -0.82
CA GLN A 81 0.38 12.73 0.63
C GLN A 81 -0.24 14.02 1.17
N ALA A 82 -0.19 15.13 0.43
CA ALA A 82 -0.91 16.35 0.82
C ALA A 82 -2.44 16.14 0.80
N ARG A 83 -2.97 15.43 -0.21
CA ARG A 83 -4.40 15.05 -0.28
C ARG A 83 -4.76 14.05 0.82
N LEU A 84 -3.88 13.08 1.05
CA LEU A 84 -4.04 12.11 2.13
C LEU A 84 -4.13 12.79 3.50
N ALA A 85 -3.25 13.74 3.78
CA ALA A 85 -3.26 14.52 5.02
C ALA A 85 -4.55 15.32 5.22
N GLN A 86 -5.20 15.76 4.14
CA GLN A 86 -6.49 16.45 4.21
C GLN A 86 -7.64 15.51 4.56
N SER A 87 -7.59 14.25 4.11
CA SER A 87 -8.62 13.24 4.39
C SER A 87 -8.47 12.56 5.76
N PHE A 88 -7.30 12.61 6.39
CA PHE A 88 -7.03 11.93 7.67
C PHE A 88 -7.95 12.31 8.83
N PRO A 89 -8.35 13.58 9.06
CA PRO A 89 -9.28 13.91 10.13
C PRO A 89 -10.62 13.20 9.97
N GLY A 90 -11.16 13.17 8.75
CA GLY A 90 -12.42 12.48 8.43
C GLY A 90 -12.30 10.98 8.61
N PHE A 91 -11.22 10.38 8.11
CA PHE A 91 -10.96 8.96 8.28
C PHE A 91 -10.78 8.56 9.76
N ALA A 92 -9.96 9.30 10.52
CA ALA A 92 -9.75 9.04 11.94
C ALA A 92 -11.05 9.13 12.74
N ALA A 93 -11.89 10.14 12.46
CA ALA A 93 -13.20 10.27 13.07
C ALA A 93 -14.13 9.10 12.70
N ALA A 94 -14.09 8.65 11.44
CA ALA A 94 -14.88 7.52 10.98
C ALA A 94 -14.43 6.20 11.62
N LEU A 95 -13.12 5.98 11.75
CA LEU A 95 -12.53 4.83 12.44
C LEU A 95 -12.93 4.80 13.92
N GLN A 96 -12.83 5.94 14.62
CA GLN A 96 -13.26 6.08 16.01
C GLN A 96 -14.77 5.83 16.18
N LYS A 97 -15.59 6.26 15.21
CA LYS A 97 -17.05 6.10 15.25
C LYS A 97 -17.52 4.69 14.91
N ARG A 98 -16.79 3.95 14.07
CA ARG A 98 -17.16 2.59 13.62
C ARG A 98 -16.54 1.47 14.44
N LEU A 99 -15.46 1.74 15.16
CA LEU A 99 -14.84 0.79 16.07
C LEU A 99 -15.16 0.99 17.58
N PRO A 100 -16.26 1.62 18.04
CA PRO A 100 -16.53 1.73 19.48
C PRO A 100 -16.86 0.38 20.11
N ALA A 101 -17.21 -0.62 19.29
CA ALA A 101 -17.41 -2.00 19.72
C ALA A 101 -16.10 -2.78 19.88
N ALA A 102 -15.01 -2.34 19.24
CA ALA A 102 -13.69 -2.93 19.43
C ALA A 102 -13.15 -2.50 20.81
N LYS A 103 -12.72 -3.48 21.60
CA LYS A 103 -12.13 -3.27 22.92
C LYS A 103 -10.75 -2.61 22.83
N SER A 104 -10.04 -2.81 21.71
CA SER A 104 -8.71 -2.25 21.51
C SER A 104 -8.36 -2.13 20.02
N VAL A 105 -7.99 -0.93 19.58
CA VAL A 105 -7.51 -0.67 18.22
C VAL A 105 -6.07 -0.20 18.25
N HIS A 106 -5.21 -0.79 17.42
CA HIS A 106 -3.86 -0.30 17.15
C HIS A 106 -3.78 0.29 15.74
N VAL A 107 -3.07 1.39 15.56
CA VAL A 107 -2.79 1.97 14.24
C VAL A 107 -1.29 2.18 14.06
N GLY A 108 -0.71 1.46 13.10
CA GLY A 108 0.70 1.53 12.73
C GLY A 108 0.86 2.11 11.33
N VAL A 109 2.01 2.73 11.07
CA VAL A 109 2.37 3.26 9.75
C VAL A 109 3.78 2.79 9.40
N VAL A 110 3.98 2.30 8.18
CA VAL A 110 5.28 2.05 7.56
C VAL A 110 5.36 2.76 6.22
N SER A 111 6.59 3.02 5.76
CA SER A 111 6.88 3.52 4.41
C SER A 111 7.00 2.39 3.39
N THR A 112 7.23 2.68 2.11
CA THR A 112 7.48 1.69 1.05
C THR A 112 8.97 1.43 0.80
N SER A 113 9.85 2.26 1.35
CA SER A 113 11.30 2.08 1.32
C SER A 113 11.91 2.20 2.72
N ALA A 114 13.22 1.96 2.84
CA ALA A 114 13.98 2.30 4.04
C ALA A 114 13.76 3.78 4.41
N TYR A 115 13.53 4.06 5.69
CA TYR A 115 13.07 5.37 6.11
C TYR A 115 14.23 6.31 6.44
N TYR A 116 14.06 7.60 6.12
CA TYR A 116 15.08 8.65 6.29
C TYR A 116 15.75 8.69 7.66
N ALA A 117 15.00 8.41 8.72
CA ALA A 117 15.50 8.41 10.10
C ALA A 117 16.41 7.21 10.44
N GLY A 118 16.84 6.43 9.45
CA GLY A 118 17.62 5.21 9.63
C GLY A 118 16.83 4.05 10.22
N ALA A 119 15.50 4.15 10.22
CA ALA A 119 14.63 3.07 10.67
C ALA A 119 14.55 1.98 9.59
N PRO A 120 14.65 0.69 9.95
CA PRO A 120 14.37 -0.39 9.02
C PRO A 120 12.99 -0.24 8.41
N GLN A 121 12.87 -0.55 7.12
CA GLN A 121 11.63 -0.41 6.35
C GLN A 121 10.44 -1.16 6.97
N GLU A 122 10.72 -2.30 7.60
CA GLU A 122 9.72 -3.13 8.27
C GLU A 122 9.27 -2.61 9.64
N CYS A 123 9.88 -1.54 10.17
CA CYS A 123 9.57 -1.00 11.47
C CYS A 123 8.57 0.16 11.40
N LEU A 124 7.62 0.18 12.34
CA LEU A 124 6.62 1.26 12.42
C LEU A 124 7.29 2.62 12.65
N ILE A 125 6.84 3.61 11.88
CA ILE A 125 7.33 4.98 11.92
C ILE A 125 6.81 5.65 13.19
N ARG A 126 7.72 6.25 13.95
CA ARG A 126 7.42 7.00 15.19
C ARG A 126 7.78 8.48 15.09
N LYS A 127 8.76 8.77 14.25
CA LYS A 127 9.26 10.09 13.93
C LYS A 127 9.23 10.21 12.42
N THR A 128 8.68 11.30 11.91
CA THR A 128 8.70 11.57 10.48
C THR A 128 9.84 12.51 10.15
N GLU A 129 10.54 12.24 9.04
CA GLU A 129 11.67 13.01 8.55
C GLU A 129 11.67 13.06 7.02
N GLY A 130 12.53 13.92 6.45
CA GLY A 130 12.67 14.07 5.01
C GLY A 130 11.71 15.08 4.38
N PRO A 131 11.86 15.34 3.07
CA PRO A 131 11.07 16.32 2.34
C PRO A 131 9.57 16.04 2.43
N ALA A 132 8.76 17.10 2.54
CA ALA A 132 7.30 17.03 2.62
C ALA A 132 6.70 16.16 3.76
N SER A 133 7.50 15.71 4.73
CA SER A 133 7.03 14.99 5.92
C SER A 133 6.44 15.95 6.97
N SER A 134 5.96 15.41 8.10
CA SER A 134 5.65 16.24 9.28
C SER A 134 6.90 16.70 10.05
N ALA A 135 8.09 16.16 9.73
CA ALA A 135 9.38 16.52 10.35
C ALA A 135 9.34 16.54 11.90
N SER A 136 8.62 15.59 12.51
CA SER A 136 8.22 15.65 13.92
C SER A 136 8.28 14.29 14.61
N GLN A 137 8.49 14.31 15.93
CA GLN A 137 8.26 13.13 16.79
C GLN A 137 6.75 12.94 16.99
N CYS A 138 6.12 12.08 16.20
CA CYS A 138 4.68 11.87 16.22
C CYS A 138 4.23 10.90 17.33
N LEU A 139 5.05 9.87 17.61
CA LEU A 139 4.78 8.84 18.62
C LEU A 139 5.92 8.81 19.66
N PRO A 140 5.88 9.68 20.69
CA PRO A 140 6.91 9.71 21.73
C PRO A 140 6.91 8.43 22.57
N ALA A 141 5.74 7.83 22.80
CA ALA A 141 5.57 6.56 23.51
C ALA A 141 5.01 5.49 22.55
N GLY A 142 5.62 4.30 22.55
CA GLY A 142 5.19 3.17 21.72
C GLY A 142 5.49 3.30 20.23
N ALA A 143 5.24 2.22 19.50
CA ALA A 143 5.44 2.11 18.05
C ALA A 143 4.17 2.36 17.22
N PHE A 144 3.00 2.36 17.86
CA PHE A 144 1.69 2.49 17.22
C PHE A 144 0.75 3.35 18.09
N LEU A 145 -0.31 3.86 17.47
CA LEU A 145 -1.37 4.60 18.13
C LEU A 145 -2.43 3.66 18.70
N THR A 146 -3.14 4.11 19.73
CA THR A 146 -4.30 3.40 20.27
C THR A 146 -5.54 4.29 20.23
N THR A 147 -6.69 3.74 19.80
CA THR A 147 -7.94 4.51 19.83
C THR A 147 -8.35 4.76 21.27
N GLY A 148 -8.41 6.03 21.68
CA GLY A 148 -8.68 6.43 23.06
C GLY A 148 -7.71 7.50 23.57
N GLU A 149 -6.58 7.68 22.88
CA GLU A 149 -5.70 8.82 23.11
C GLU A 149 -6.39 10.13 22.72
N SER A 150 -6.34 11.15 23.60
CA SER A 150 -7.01 12.44 23.38
C SER A 150 -6.49 13.21 22.17
N ASP A 151 -5.28 12.89 21.71
CA ASP A 151 -4.60 13.47 20.57
C ASP A 151 -4.44 12.49 19.39
N PHE A 152 -5.25 11.42 19.36
CA PHE A 152 -5.19 10.38 18.31
C PHE A 152 -5.20 10.98 16.89
N ALA A 153 -6.14 11.88 16.59
CA ALA A 153 -6.29 12.43 15.25
C ALA A 153 -5.07 13.28 14.81
N SER A 154 -4.51 14.09 15.72
CA SER A 154 -3.33 14.91 15.40
C SER A 154 -2.06 14.06 15.29
N ARG A 155 -1.88 13.06 16.16
CA ARG A 155 -0.75 12.13 16.07
C ARG A 155 -0.83 11.23 14.84
N PHE A 156 -2.04 10.77 14.48
CA PHE A 156 -2.27 10.02 13.25
C PHE A 156 -1.92 10.86 12.02
N ALA A 157 -2.44 12.08 11.92
CA ALA A 157 -2.11 12.99 10.83
C ALA A 157 -0.59 13.30 10.76
N CYS A 158 0.08 13.41 11.92
CA CYS A 158 1.52 13.59 11.99
C CYS A 158 2.27 12.40 11.41
N VAL A 159 1.99 11.18 11.90
CA VAL A 159 2.76 9.98 11.57
C VAL A 159 2.48 9.46 10.17
N ALA A 160 1.26 9.66 9.66
CA ALA A 160 0.86 9.16 8.36
C ALA A 160 1.28 10.10 7.19
N LYS A 161 1.78 11.30 7.49
CA LYS A 161 2.52 12.15 6.54
C LYS A 161 4.01 11.82 6.61
N VAL A 162 4.36 10.69 6.00
CA VAL A 162 5.68 10.06 6.06
C VAL A 162 6.75 10.82 5.25
N GLY A 163 6.36 11.69 4.31
CA GLY A 163 7.29 12.45 3.47
C GLY A 163 7.53 11.80 2.11
N ALA A 164 8.08 12.59 1.17
CA ALA A 164 8.19 12.26 -0.24
C ALA A 164 9.65 12.37 -0.71
N GLY A 165 10.50 11.51 -0.19
CA GLY A 165 11.89 11.41 -0.66
C GLY A 165 12.50 10.02 -0.47
N GLY A 166 11.67 9.01 -0.26
CA GLY A 166 12.08 7.62 -0.27
C GLY A 166 12.68 7.21 -1.61
N ASP A 167 12.99 5.92 -1.69
CA ASP A 167 13.53 5.33 -2.91
C ASP A 167 12.49 5.36 -4.04
N ASP A 168 12.98 5.38 -5.29
CA ASP A 168 12.18 5.20 -6.50
C ASP A 168 11.92 3.70 -6.77
N ASP A 169 12.56 2.79 -6.01
CA ASP A 169 12.19 1.37 -5.93
C ASP A 169 11.23 1.14 -4.76
N GLU A 170 9.94 1.37 -4.99
CA GLU A 170 8.92 1.19 -3.97
C GLU A 170 8.63 -0.29 -3.71
N THR A 171 8.70 -0.69 -2.44
CA THR A 171 8.49 -2.08 -2.02
C THR A 171 7.41 -2.18 -0.93
N PRO A 172 6.14 -1.81 -1.25
CA PRO A 172 5.04 -1.82 -0.28
C PRO A 172 4.80 -3.21 0.32
N MET A 173 4.94 -4.30 -0.45
CA MET A 173 4.67 -5.65 0.05
C MET A 173 5.76 -6.15 1.01
N LYS A 174 7.02 -5.79 0.76
CA LYS A 174 8.12 -6.04 1.69
C LYS A 174 7.88 -5.34 3.03
N SER A 175 7.41 -4.10 2.98
CA SER A 175 7.08 -3.31 4.19
C SER A 175 5.91 -3.92 4.95
N LEU A 176 4.82 -4.27 4.25
CA LEU A 176 3.65 -4.94 4.81
C LEU A 176 4.06 -6.25 5.51
N LEU A 177 4.69 -7.16 4.78
CA LEU A 177 5.02 -8.49 5.29
C LEU A 177 6.06 -8.42 6.40
N GLY A 178 7.04 -7.53 6.28
CA GLY A 178 8.03 -7.27 7.33
C GLY A 178 7.39 -6.74 8.61
N ALA A 179 6.45 -5.79 8.49
CA ALA A 179 5.78 -5.18 9.63
C ALA A 179 4.92 -6.17 10.43
N LEU A 180 4.37 -7.19 9.75
CA LEU A 180 3.57 -8.27 10.36
C LEU A 180 4.40 -9.47 10.82
N SER A 181 5.69 -9.52 10.48
CA SER A 181 6.54 -10.68 10.77
C SER A 181 6.72 -10.93 12.27
N ASP A 182 6.94 -12.20 12.65
CA ASP A 182 7.20 -12.56 14.04
C ASP A 182 8.51 -11.91 14.56
N LYS A 183 9.49 -11.68 13.67
CA LYS A 183 10.76 -11.03 14.01
C LYS A 183 10.55 -9.59 14.50
N THR A 184 9.76 -8.80 13.78
CA THR A 184 9.53 -7.39 14.14
C THR A 184 8.55 -7.25 15.32
N ASN A 185 7.64 -8.20 15.50
CA ASN A 185 6.63 -8.18 16.57
C ASN A 185 7.03 -8.95 17.84
N ALA A 186 8.18 -9.61 17.86
CA ALA A 186 8.74 -10.23 19.07
C ALA A 186 8.92 -9.19 20.20
N PRO A 187 9.03 -9.60 21.48
CA PRO A 187 9.13 -8.65 22.61
C PRO A 187 10.26 -7.60 22.52
N SER A 188 11.34 -7.91 21.81
CA SER A 188 12.46 -6.98 21.53
C SER A 188 12.46 -6.45 20.09
N GLY A 189 11.48 -6.83 19.28
CA GLY A 189 11.30 -6.36 17.91
C GLY A 189 10.80 -4.92 17.89
N CYS A 190 11.05 -4.22 16.77
CA CYS A 190 10.70 -2.80 16.65
C CYS A 190 9.19 -2.53 16.62
N ASN A 191 8.37 -3.53 16.33
CA ASN A 191 6.91 -3.47 16.28
C ASN A 191 6.27 -4.25 17.43
N ALA A 192 7.01 -4.53 18.51
CA ALA A 192 6.54 -5.33 19.63
C ALA A 192 5.12 -4.94 20.09
N GLY A 193 4.22 -5.92 20.06
CA GLY A 193 2.82 -5.74 20.49
C GLY A 193 1.87 -5.14 19.45
N PHE A 194 2.32 -4.84 18.23
CA PHE A 194 1.44 -4.32 17.17
C PHE A 194 0.56 -5.42 16.56
N SER A 195 1.16 -6.41 15.88
CA SER A 195 0.46 -7.38 15.03
C SER A 195 -0.17 -8.51 15.85
N ARG A 196 -1.41 -8.32 16.30
CA ARG A 196 -2.11 -9.26 17.19
C ARG A 196 -2.83 -10.33 16.38
N ARG A 197 -2.61 -11.60 16.75
CA ARG A 197 -3.23 -12.74 16.06
C ARG A 197 -4.75 -12.78 16.25
N ASP A 198 -5.27 -12.27 17.36
CA ASP A 198 -6.69 -12.22 17.71
C ASP A 198 -7.41 -10.90 17.33
N ALA A 199 -6.76 -10.00 16.59
CA ALA A 199 -7.38 -8.79 16.05
C ALA A 199 -7.86 -8.97 14.60
N LEU A 200 -8.86 -8.22 14.15
CA LEU A 200 -9.06 -8.02 12.71
C LEU A 200 -7.88 -7.20 12.16
N LEU A 201 -7.26 -7.65 11.06
CA LEU A 201 -6.20 -6.89 10.40
C LEU A 201 -6.79 -6.07 9.25
N ILE A 202 -6.60 -4.76 9.29
CA ILE A 202 -6.96 -3.84 8.23
C ILE A 202 -5.66 -3.29 7.62
N VAL A 203 -5.41 -3.58 6.35
CA VAL A 203 -4.25 -3.09 5.61
C VAL A 203 -4.71 -1.95 4.71
N VAL A 204 -4.04 -0.81 4.79
CA VAL A 204 -4.28 0.34 3.90
C VAL A 204 -3.00 0.63 3.12
N LEU A 205 -3.00 0.30 1.83
CA LEU A 205 -1.89 0.50 0.90
C LEU A 205 -2.11 1.79 0.11
N ILE A 206 -1.11 2.63 0.02
CA ILE A 206 -1.20 3.91 -0.69
C ILE A 206 0.09 4.11 -1.46
N THR A 207 0.03 4.01 -2.80
CA THR A 207 1.19 4.17 -3.69
C THR A 207 0.73 4.63 -5.06
N ASP A 208 1.55 5.40 -5.76
CA ASP A 208 1.31 5.74 -7.16
C ASP A 208 2.10 4.89 -8.15
N GLU A 209 2.77 3.85 -7.66
CA GLU A 209 3.59 2.89 -8.40
C GLU A 209 3.03 1.45 -8.30
N ASP A 210 3.68 0.52 -9.00
CA ASP A 210 3.41 -0.92 -8.85
C ASP A 210 4.50 -1.62 -8.04
N ASP A 211 4.16 -2.74 -7.43
CA ASP A 211 5.14 -3.61 -6.78
C ASP A 211 5.53 -4.72 -7.77
N VAL A 212 6.64 -4.51 -8.49
CA VAL A 212 7.02 -5.36 -9.62
C VAL A 212 7.73 -6.64 -9.18
N ARG A 213 7.68 -7.65 -10.05
CA ARG A 213 8.35 -8.93 -9.84
C ARG A 213 9.86 -8.81 -10.10
N GLU A 214 10.63 -9.42 -9.19
CA GLU A 214 12.10 -9.44 -9.07
C GLU A 214 12.90 -9.93 -10.30
N SER A 215 12.27 -10.25 -11.44
CA SER A 215 12.87 -11.13 -12.47
C SER A 215 14.13 -10.59 -13.18
N ASP A 216 14.54 -9.33 -12.94
CA ASP A 216 15.79 -8.76 -13.45
C ASP A 216 16.70 -8.13 -12.37
N CYS A 217 16.42 -8.35 -11.07
CA CYS A 217 17.23 -7.78 -9.99
C CYS A 217 18.52 -8.58 -9.76
N ASP A 218 19.57 -8.23 -10.51
CA ASP A 218 20.95 -8.52 -10.09
C ASP A 218 21.52 -7.28 -9.37
N PRO A 219 21.77 -7.36 -8.04
CA PRO A 219 22.29 -6.24 -7.26
C PRO A 219 23.70 -5.79 -7.68
N THR A 220 24.34 -6.51 -8.61
CA THR A 220 25.67 -6.19 -9.15
C THR A 220 25.64 -5.62 -10.57
N THR A 221 24.52 -5.72 -11.31
CA THR A 221 24.43 -5.28 -12.70
C THR A 221 23.21 -4.40 -13.02
N PHE A 222 22.23 -4.28 -12.12
CA PHE A 222 20.98 -3.59 -12.40
C PHE A 222 20.88 -2.20 -11.78
N SER A 223 20.30 -1.27 -12.56
CA SER A 223 20.00 0.12 -12.19
C SER A 223 18.48 0.38 -12.30
N GLY A 224 17.67 -0.60 -11.95
CA GLY A 224 16.20 -0.51 -11.95
C GLY A 224 15.58 -1.17 -10.71
N THR A 225 14.25 -1.08 -10.61
CA THR A 225 13.45 -1.48 -9.45
C THR A 225 13.47 -2.99 -9.22
N CYS A 226 13.81 -3.43 -8.01
CA CYS A 226 13.81 -4.84 -7.61
C CYS A 226 12.45 -5.30 -7.06
N GLY A 227 11.59 -4.35 -6.66
CA GLY A 227 10.29 -4.64 -6.08
C GLY A 227 10.40 -5.44 -4.76
N SER A 228 9.26 -5.84 -4.22
CA SER A 228 9.22 -6.63 -2.99
C SER A 228 9.57 -8.12 -3.19
N GLY A 229 9.73 -8.55 -4.44
CA GLY A 229 9.77 -9.95 -4.83
C GLY A 229 8.45 -10.69 -4.57
N GLY A 230 8.34 -11.94 -5.02
CA GLY A 230 7.10 -12.70 -4.93
C GLY A 230 6.01 -12.21 -5.89
N ASP A 231 4.75 -12.58 -5.63
CA ASP A 231 3.61 -12.21 -6.47
C ASP A 231 2.34 -12.01 -5.62
N PRO A 232 1.26 -11.44 -6.19
CA PRO A 232 0.02 -11.17 -5.46
C PRO A 232 -0.60 -12.38 -4.74
N ASP A 233 -0.45 -13.58 -5.28
CA ASP A 233 -0.97 -14.82 -4.67
C ASP A 233 -0.12 -15.21 -3.46
N ALA A 234 1.21 -15.16 -3.60
CA ALA A 234 2.14 -15.45 -2.51
C ALA A 234 1.98 -14.46 -1.34
N TRP A 235 1.89 -13.15 -1.61
CA TRP A 235 1.70 -12.14 -0.57
C TRP A 235 0.38 -12.33 0.18
N ALA A 236 -0.72 -12.57 -0.55
CA ALA A 236 -2.03 -12.82 0.07
C ALA A 236 -1.99 -14.06 0.95
N GLN A 237 -1.36 -15.15 0.49
CA GLN A 237 -1.20 -16.37 1.29
C GLN A 237 -0.39 -16.12 2.57
N THR A 238 0.68 -15.32 2.51
CA THR A 238 1.46 -14.96 3.71
C THR A 238 0.60 -14.21 4.73
N VAL A 239 -0.18 -13.21 4.31
CA VAL A 239 -1.05 -12.45 5.23
C VAL A 239 -2.17 -13.32 5.80
N ILE A 240 -2.79 -14.17 4.98
CA ILE A 240 -3.83 -15.11 5.42
C ILE A 240 -3.26 -16.11 6.43
N ALA A 241 -2.07 -16.66 6.17
CA ALA A 241 -1.39 -17.56 7.09
C ALA A 241 -1.03 -16.86 8.41
N HIS A 242 -0.62 -15.59 8.37
CA HIS A 242 -0.41 -14.79 9.57
C HIS A 242 -1.68 -14.70 10.43
N LYS A 243 -2.87 -14.65 9.83
CA LYS A 243 -4.18 -14.67 10.51
C LYS A 243 -4.76 -16.08 10.72
N GLY A 244 -3.91 -17.10 10.78
CA GLY A 244 -4.32 -18.47 11.10
C GLY A 244 -5.04 -19.20 9.96
N GLY A 245 -4.90 -18.71 8.72
CA GLY A 245 -5.61 -19.27 7.56
C GLY A 245 -6.98 -18.64 7.32
N HIS A 246 -7.41 -17.68 8.15
CA HIS A 246 -8.70 -17.03 8.05
C HIS A 246 -8.60 -15.76 7.21
N LYS A 247 -9.00 -15.86 5.94
CA LYS A 247 -9.03 -14.72 5.02
C LYS A 247 -10.03 -13.65 5.49
N GLU A 248 -11.10 -14.07 6.14
CA GLU A 248 -12.16 -13.23 6.70
C GLU A 248 -11.63 -12.29 7.80
N ASN A 249 -10.48 -12.61 8.39
CA ASN A 249 -9.82 -11.80 9.43
C ASN A 249 -8.91 -10.71 8.84
N VAL A 250 -8.97 -10.47 7.53
CA VAL A 250 -8.20 -9.45 6.84
C VAL A 250 -9.11 -8.60 5.96
N LEU A 251 -8.99 -7.28 6.07
CA LEU A 251 -9.55 -6.27 5.17
C LEU A 251 -8.41 -5.53 4.49
N VAL A 252 -8.42 -5.44 3.16
CA VAL A 252 -7.38 -4.74 2.40
C VAL A 252 -8.02 -3.60 1.61
N LEU A 253 -7.51 -2.40 1.84
CA LEU A 253 -7.89 -1.16 1.17
C LEU A 253 -6.65 -0.64 0.42
N SER A 254 -6.77 -0.37 -0.87
CA SER A 254 -5.64 0.09 -1.67
C SER A 254 -6.01 1.32 -2.48
N LEU A 255 -5.28 2.41 -2.27
CA LEU A 255 -5.25 3.57 -3.16
C LEU A 255 -4.05 3.41 -4.09
N VAL A 256 -4.32 3.11 -5.35
CA VAL A 256 -3.30 2.92 -6.38
C VAL A 256 -3.66 3.65 -7.65
N SER A 257 -2.67 3.87 -8.51
CA SER A 257 -2.89 4.39 -9.86
C SER A 257 -3.68 3.36 -10.66
N LYS A 258 -4.95 3.67 -10.99
CA LYS A 258 -5.83 2.74 -11.74
C LYS A 258 -5.67 2.82 -13.25
N LYS A 259 -5.02 3.89 -13.73
CA LYS A 259 -4.75 4.16 -15.14
C LYS A 259 -3.47 4.98 -15.25
N SER A 260 -2.74 4.76 -16.33
CA SER A 260 -1.63 5.63 -16.71
C SER A 260 -2.18 6.98 -17.22
N GLY A 261 -1.53 8.08 -16.88
CA GLY A 261 -1.90 9.43 -17.32
C GLY A 261 -1.36 10.53 -16.42
N ASP A 262 -2.07 11.66 -16.37
CA ASP A 262 -1.58 12.94 -15.83
C ASP A 262 -1.09 12.93 -14.37
N CYS A 263 -1.46 11.94 -13.56
CA CYS A 263 -1.11 11.87 -12.13
C CYS A 263 -0.10 10.76 -11.78
N SER A 264 -0.05 9.67 -12.55
CA SER A 264 1.00 8.65 -12.50
C SER A 264 1.07 7.93 -13.84
N ASN A 265 2.29 7.55 -14.23
CA ASN A 265 2.52 6.80 -15.46
C ASN A 265 2.46 5.28 -15.25
N VAL A 266 2.48 4.82 -14.01
CA VAL A 266 2.49 3.40 -13.65
C VAL A 266 1.15 3.01 -13.06
N ILE A 267 0.69 1.79 -13.37
CA ILE A 267 -0.56 1.24 -12.86
C ILE A 267 -0.18 0.25 -11.76
N GLY A 268 -0.73 0.42 -10.56
CA GLY A 268 -0.48 -0.49 -9.41
C GLY A 268 -1.20 -1.83 -9.57
N ALA A 269 -0.83 -2.59 -10.61
CA ALA A 269 -1.52 -3.80 -11.05
C ALA A 269 -1.34 -4.96 -10.07
N ASN A 270 -0.13 -5.19 -9.55
CA ASN A 270 0.14 -6.26 -8.58
C ASN A 270 -0.47 -5.92 -7.21
N VAL A 271 -0.38 -4.66 -6.78
CA VAL A 271 -1.03 -4.20 -5.55
C VAL A 271 -2.55 -4.32 -5.64
N SER A 272 -3.14 -3.96 -6.79
CA SER A 272 -4.56 -4.21 -7.06
C SER A 272 -4.88 -5.70 -7.03
N ALA A 273 -4.09 -6.54 -7.71
CA ALA A 273 -4.31 -7.97 -7.76
C ALA A 273 -4.26 -8.63 -6.37
N PHE A 274 -3.35 -8.18 -5.49
CA PHE A 274 -3.25 -8.60 -4.09
C PHE A 274 -4.53 -8.25 -3.34
N THR A 275 -4.98 -7.00 -3.47
CA THR A 275 -6.20 -6.51 -2.83
C THR A 275 -7.42 -7.34 -3.22
N HIS A 276 -7.55 -7.65 -4.51
CA HIS A 276 -8.66 -8.46 -5.03
C HIS A 276 -8.68 -9.91 -4.52
N ARG A 277 -7.56 -10.46 -4.01
CA ARG A 277 -7.54 -11.81 -3.40
C ARG A 277 -8.38 -11.90 -2.12
N PHE A 278 -8.65 -10.77 -1.47
CA PHE A 278 -9.51 -10.69 -0.29
C PHE A 278 -11.01 -10.60 -0.63
N GLY A 279 -11.38 -10.60 -1.93
CA GLY A 279 -12.77 -10.68 -2.37
C GLY A 279 -13.60 -9.51 -1.86
N GLN A 280 -14.66 -9.79 -1.11
CA GLN A 280 -15.51 -8.76 -0.50
C GLN A 280 -14.78 -7.92 0.57
N ASN A 281 -13.69 -8.43 1.13
CA ASN A 281 -12.81 -7.71 2.05
C ASN A 281 -11.63 -7.03 1.32
N GLY A 282 -11.76 -6.78 0.02
CA GLY A 282 -10.77 -6.08 -0.80
C GLY A 282 -11.41 -4.89 -1.51
N PHE A 283 -10.83 -3.70 -1.40
CA PHE A 283 -11.34 -2.49 -2.06
C PHE A 283 -10.23 -1.64 -2.65
N VAL A 284 -10.35 -1.31 -3.95
CA VAL A 284 -9.36 -0.54 -4.71
C VAL A 284 -9.92 0.81 -5.13
N GLY A 285 -9.31 1.88 -4.61
CA GLY A 285 -9.54 3.27 -4.99
C GLY A 285 -8.47 3.79 -5.94
N ASP A 286 -8.68 5.01 -6.43
CA ASP A 286 -7.74 5.71 -7.31
C ASP A 286 -6.91 6.71 -6.50
N VAL A 287 -5.59 6.50 -6.43
CA VAL A 287 -4.65 7.44 -5.78
C VAL A 287 -4.63 8.79 -6.50
N CYS A 288 -5.08 8.85 -7.75
CA CYS A 288 -5.15 10.09 -8.51
C CYS A 288 -6.40 10.93 -8.23
N SER A 289 -7.27 10.48 -7.33
CA SER A 289 -8.44 11.25 -6.90
C SER A 289 -8.03 12.61 -6.31
N ALA A 290 -8.88 13.62 -6.49
CA ALA A 290 -8.65 14.96 -5.95
C ALA A 290 -8.68 14.99 -4.41
N THR A 291 -9.50 14.12 -3.80
CA THR A 291 -9.53 13.82 -2.36
C THR A 291 -9.75 12.32 -2.16
N TYR A 292 -9.48 11.81 -0.96
CA TYR A 292 -9.71 10.40 -0.62
C TYR A 292 -10.90 10.18 0.31
N ASP A 293 -11.67 11.23 0.60
CA ASP A 293 -12.81 11.19 1.52
C ASP A 293 -13.83 10.15 1.06
N LYS A 294 -14.22 10.20 -0.21
CA LYS A 294 -15.16 9.24 -0.79
C LYS A 294 -14.64 7.80 -0.73
N PHE A 295 -13.34 7.59 -0.99
CA PHE A 295 -12.76 6.25 -0.88
C PHE A 295 -12.89 5.70 0.54
N PHE A 296 -12.57 6.52 1.53
CA PHE A 296 -12.70 6.12 2.93
C PHE A 296 -14.16 5.94 3.35
N GLU A 297 -15.07 6.81 2.93
CA GLU A 297 -16.51 6.69 3.18
C GLU A 297 -17.10 5.40 2.59
N ASP A 298 -16.76 5.09 1.33
CA ASP A 298 -17.21 3.89 0.64
C ASP A 298 -16.60 2.62 1.27
N ALA A 299 -15.44 2.72 1.90
CA ALA A 299 -14.80 1.61 2.60
C ALA A 299 -15.46 1.31 3.96
N LEU A 300 -16.11 2.27 4.63
CA LEU A 300 -16.64 2.10 5.99
C LEU A 300 -17.57 0.88 6.17
N PRO A 301 -18.51 0.57 5.26
CA PRO A 301 -19.35 -0.61 5.40
C PRO A 301 -18.56 -1.93 5.42
N LEU A 302 -17.38 -1.98 4.81
CA LEU A 302 -16.52 -3.17 4.79
C LEU A 302 -15.94 -3.49 6.17
N PHE A 303 -15.77 -2.48 7.03
CA PHE A 303 -15.29 -2.67 8.40
C PHE A 303 -16.33 -3.43 9.23
N ASP A 304 -17.59 -2.98 9.11
CA ASP A 304 -18.73 -3.58 9.81
C ASP A 304 -18.94 -5.04 9.33
N GLN A 305 -18.82 -5.28 8.03
CA GLN A 305 -18.90 -6.61 7.43
C GLN A 305 -17.75 -7.52 7.90
N ALA A 306 -16.50 -7.06 7.79
CA ALA A 306 -15.33 -7.85 8.18
C ALA A 306 -15.40 -8.26 9.66
N CYS A 307 -15.95 -7.39 10.53
CA CYS A 307 -16.18 -7.75 11.92
C CYS A 307 -17.28 -8.77 12.15
N THR A 308 -18.33 -8.72 11.34
CA THR A 308 -19.41 -9.72 11.42
C THR A 308 -18.90 -11.11 11.01
N THR A 309 -18.00 -11.18 10.04
CA THR A 309 -17.42 -12.43 9.54
C THR A 309 -16.13 -12.85 10.25
N PHE A 310 -15.68 -12.07 11.25
CA PHE A 310 -14.44 -12.37 11.97
C PHE A 310 -14.51 -13.74 12.66
N VAL A 311 -13.44 -14.50 12.51
CA VAL A 311 -13.24 -15.82 13.09
C VAL A 311 -12.21 -15.71 14.21
N PRO A 312 -12.63 -15.74 15.49
CA PRO A 312 -11.68 -15.71 16.61
C PRO A 312 -10.71 -16.89 16.55
N PRO A 313 -9.41 -16.70 16.87
CA PRO A 313 -8.50 -17.82 17.00
C PRO A 313 -8.94 -18.75 18.14
N PRO A 314 -8.55 -20.04 18.11
CA PRO A 314 -8.78 -20.96 19.21
C PRO A 314 -8.23 -20.40 20.52
N LYS A 315 -8.99 -20.56 21.61
CA LYS A 315 -8.57 -20.19 22.97
C LYS A 315 -7.51 -21.15 23.52
#